data_AF-A0A7Y0GQG9-F1
#
_entry.id   AF-A0A7Y0GQG9-F1
#
_cell.length_a   1.000
_cell.length_b   1.000
_cell.length_c   1.000
_cell.angle_alpha   90.00
_cell.angle_beta   90.00
_cell.angle_gamma   90.00
#
_symmetry.space_group_name_H-M   'P 1'
#
loop_
_entity.id
_entity.type
_entity.pdbx_description
1 polymer ?
#
loop_
_entity_poly.entity_id
_entity_poly.type
_entity_poly.pdbx_seq_one_letter_code
_entity_poly.pdbx_strand_id
1 'polypeptide(L)' 'MRPGGLAGRVVIVGGGVSGLATAALLARGGALVTLLERHDTVG' A
#
# COMPACT_ATOMS: atom_id res chain seq x y z
N MET A 1 -16.01 -18.23 -10.50
CA MET A 1 -15.19 -17.83 -9.34
C MET A 1 -14.98 -16.33 -9.38
N ARG A 2 -15.50 -15.54 -8.42
CA ARG A 2 -14.98 -14.18 -8.20
C ARG A 2 -13.75 -14.34 -7.30
N PRO A 3 -12.52 -14.08 -7.75
CA PRO A 3 -11.38 -14.18 -6.86
C PRO A 3 -11.60 -13.20 -5.70
N GLY A 4 -11.77 -13.72 -4.49
CA GLY A 4 -11.93 -12.93 -3.27
C GLY A 4 -10.62 -12.28 -2.81
N GLY A 5 -9.85 -11.70 -3.73
CA GLY A 5 -8.54 -11.14 -3.47
C GLY A 5 -8.65 -9.68 -3.04
N LEU A 6 -8.33 -9.38 -1.79
CA LEU A 6 -7.87 -8.09 -1.24
C LEU A 6 -8.42 -6.79 -1.88
N ALA A 7 -9.66 -6.75 -2.35
CA ALA A 7 -10.37 -5.51 -2.71
C ALA A 7 -10.75 -4.71 -1.43
N GLY A 8 -9.85 -4.73 -0.45
CA GLY A 8 -9.96 -4.08 0.84
C GLY A 8 -9.16 -2.79 0.85
N ARG A 9 -9.50 -1.93 1.81
CA ARG A 9 -8.72 -0.75 2.14
C ARG A 9 -7.52 -1.17 2.99
N VAL A 10 -6.33 -0.74 2.60
CA VAL A 10 -5.07 -1.05 3.30
C VAL A 10 -4.41 0.24 3.73
N VAL A 11 -3.98 0.31 4.99
CA VAL A 11 -3.13 1.39 5.50
C VAL A 11 -1.72 0.85 5.69
N ILE A 12 -0.73 1.55 5.14
CA ILE A 12 0.70 1.28 5.32
C ILE A 12 1.29 2.43 6.14
N VAL A 13 2.07 2.09 7.16
CA VAL A 13 2.78 3.06 8.01
C VAL A 13 4.28 2.88 7.78
N GLY A 14 4.93 3.94 7.30
CA GLY A 14 6.34 3.96 6.89
C GLY A 14 6.50 4.06 5.37
N GLY A 15 7.11 5.15 4.92
CA GLY A 15 7.38 5.52 3.53
C GLY A 15 8.79 5.18 3.04
N GLY A 16 9.50 4.28 3.72
CA GLY A 16 10.77 3.75 3.25
C GLY A 16 10.61 2.74 2.11
N VAL A 17 11.73 2.21 1.59
CA VAL A 17 11.75 1.31 0.41
C VAL A 17 10.76 0.13 0.49
N SER A 18 10.66 -0.53 1.64
CA SER A 18 9.75 -1.65 1.83
C SER A 18 8.29 -1.21 1.81
N GLY A 19 7.96 -0.11 2.50
CA GLY A 19 6.60 0.44 2.53
C GLY A 19 6.11 0.87 1.16
N LEU A 20 6.96 1.56 0.39
CA LEU A 20 6.64 1.95 -0.99
C LEU A 20 6.48 0.75 -1.92
N ALA A 21 7.36 -0.25 -1.81
CA ALA A 21 7.26 -1.47 -2.62
C ALA A 21 5.97 -2.25 -2.32
N THR A 22 5.62 -2.40 -1.04
CA THR A 22 4.37 -3.03 -0.60
C THR A 22 3.15 -2.24 -1.07
N ALA A 23 3.15 -0.91 -0.93
CA ALA A 23 2.08 -0.05 -1.40
C ALA A 23 1.83 -0.23 -2.91
N ALA A 24 2.91 -0.21 -3.69
CA ALA A 24 2.84 -0.35 -5.13
C ALA A 24 2.34 -1.74 -5.55
N LEU A 25 2.79 -2.81 -4.89
CA LEU A 25 2.33 -4.18 -5.16
C LEU A 25 0.84 -4.35 -4.85
N LEU A 26 0.39 -3.86 -3.69
CA LEU A 26 -1.02 -3.96 -3.28
C LEU A 26 -1.94 -3.10 -4.15
N ALA A 27 -1.52 -1.88 -4.50
CA ALA A 27 -2.27 -1.03 -5.41
C ALA A 27 -2.39 -1.65 -6.81
N ARG A 28 -1.31 -2.24 -7.34
CA ARG A 28 -1.36 -3.02 -8.60
C ARG A 28 -2.28 -4.24 -8.50
N GLY A 29 -2.40 -4.83 -7.32
CA GLY A 29 -3.33 -5.92 -7.01
C GLY A 29 -4.79 -5.49 -6.84
N GLY A 30 -5.10 -4.19 -6.94
CA GLY A 30 -6.46 -3.66 -6.82
C GLY A 30 -6.88 -3.23 -5.42
N ALA A 31 -5.96 -3.19 -4.45
CA ALA A 31 -6.24 -2.67 -3.12
C ALA A 31 -6.29 -1.13 -3.12
N LEU A 32 -7.15 -0.56 -2.27
CA LEU A 32 -7.18 0.89 -2.04
C LEU A 32 -6.22 1.22 -0.90
N VAL A 33 -5.04 1.73 -1.26
CA VAL A 33 -3.92 1.93 -0.32
C VAL A 33 -3.87 3.38 0.17
N THR A 34 -3.72 3.56 1.48
CA THR A 34 -3.30 4.81 2.12
C THR A 34 -1.93 4.59 2.76
N LEU A 35 -0.94 5.39 2.39
CA LEU A 35 0.40 5.32 2.98
C LEU A 35 0.62 6.55 3.86
N LEU A 36 1.11 6.31 5.08
CA LEU A 36 1.42 7.33 6.06
C LEU A 36 2.93 7.34 6.31
N GLU A 37 3.54 8.51 6.22
CA GLU A 37 4.94 8.75 6.56
C GLU A 37 5.00 9.93 7.54
N ARG A 38 5.89 9.83 8.54
CA ARG A 38 6.06 10.87 9.56
C ARG A 38 6.86 12.07 9.05
N HIS A 39 7.70 11.85 8.03
CA HIS A 39 8.53 12.87 7.41
C HIS A 39 7.81 13.52 6.23
N ASP A 40 8.26 14.72 5.86
CA ASP A 40 7.73 15.46 4.71
C ASP A 40 8.09 14.81 3.37
N THR A 41 9.00 13.82 3.39
CA THR A 41 9.48 13.10 2.22
C THR A 41 9.45 11.59 2.45
N VAL A 42 9.21 10.84 1.38
CA VAL A 42 9.40 9.39 1.33
C VAL A 42 10.86 9.04 1.00
N GLY A 43 11.26 7.80 1.28
CA GLY A 43 12.63 7.31 1.09
C GLY A 43 13.29 6.89 2.39
#